data_AF-A0A9D4S3U0-F1
#
_entry.id   AF-A0A9D4S3U0-F1
#
_cell.length_a   1.000
_cell.length_b   1.000
_cell.length_c   1.000
_cell.angle_alpha   90.00
_cell.angle_beta   90.00
_cell.angle_gamma   90.00
#
_symmetry.space_group_name_H-M   'P 1'
#
loop_
_entity.id
_entity.type
_entity.pdbx_description
1 polymer ?
#
loop_
_entity_poly.entity_id
_entity_poly.type
_entity_poly.pdbx_seq_one_letter_code
_entity_poly.pdbx_strand_id
1 'polypeptide(L)' 'MQEKTNMLADNSARLGLTINRVKSKVFKTNASNNTPITVKGEALEKMDSLTYLGSILDNQGGTDADVRTLIG' A
#
# COMPACT_ATOMS: atom_id res chain seq x y z
N MET A 1 1.25 -3.68 -11.56
CA MET A 1 1.63 -3.41 -10.17
C MET A 1 2.92 -4.13 -9.78
N GLN A 2 3.05 -5.44 -10.03
CA GLN A 2 4.29 -6.18 -9.75
C GLN A 2 5.54 -5.56 -10.40
N GLU A 3 5.48 -5.20 -11.69
CA GLU A 3 6.60 -4.58 -12.41
C GLU A 3 7.09 -3.29 -11.73
N LYS A 4 6.18 -2.38 -11.36
CA LYS A 4 6.50 -1.14 -10.63
C LYS A 4 7.13 -1.44 -9.26
N THR A 5 6.65 -2.47 -8.57
CA THR A 5 7.23 -2.90 -7.29
C THR A 5 8.65 -3.44 -7.45
N ASN A 6 8.92 -4.19 -8.53
CA ASN A 6 10.27 -4.66 -8.85
C ASN A 6 11.21 -3.48 -9.12
N MET A 7 10.78 -2.53 -9.96
CA MET A 7 11.56 -1.31 -10.21
C MET A 7 11.85 -0.52 -8.93
N LEU A 8 10.87 -0.41 -8.02
CA LEU A 8 11.07 0.24 -6.72
C LEU A 8 12.09 -0.52 -5.86
N ALA A 9 12.03 -1.85 -5.84
CA ALA A 9 12.98 -2.68 -5.10
C ALA A 9 14.41 -2.52 -5.64
N ASP A 10 14.58 -2.54 -6.95
CA ASP A 10 15.88 -2.39 -7.61
C ASP A 10 16.48 -1.00 -7.36
N ASN A 11 15.67 0.06 -7.51
CA ASN A 11 16.11 1.42 -7.21
C ASN A 11 16.43 1.61 -5.73
N SER A 12 15.65 1.01 -4.83
CA SER A 12 15.95 1.03 -3.39
C SER A 12 17.30 0.38 -3.11
N ALA A 13 17.57 -0.79 -3.70
CA ALA A 13 18.84 -1.49 -3.54
C ALA A 13 20.03 -0.68 -4.07
N ARG A 14 19.88 0.01 -5.22
CA ARG A 14 20.91 0.91 -5.76
C ARG A 14 21.24 2.09 -4.84
N LEU A 15 20.27 2.51 -4.02
CA LEU A 15 20.44 3.55 -3.01
C LEU A 15 20.88 3.01 -1.64
N GLY A 16 21.14 1.69 -1.51
CA GLY A 16 21.46 1.06 -0.23
C GLY A 16 20.27 0.90 0.72
N LEU A 17 19.04 1.12 0.22
CA LEU A 17 17.80 0.98 0.98
C LEU A 17 17.24 -0.44 0.86
N THR A 18 16.60 -0.91 1.94
CA THR A 18 15.93 -2.21 1.97
C THR A 18 14.45 -2.05 2.25
N ILE A 19 13.61 -2.64 1.40
CA ILE A 19 12.16 -2.70 1.62
C ILE A 19 11.87 -3.61 2.82
N ASN A 20 11.19 -3.06 3.82
CA ASN A 20 10.74 -3.83 4.97
C ASN A 20 9.40 -4.50 4.65
N ARG A 21 9.43 -5.81 4.42
CA ARG A 21 8.28 -6.61 4.00
C ARG A 21 7.16 -6.72 5.04
N VAL A 22 7.47 -6.51 6.33
CA VAL A 22 6.48 -6.52 7.42
C VAL A 22 5.72 -5.20 7.48
N LYS A 23 6.42 -4.08 7.24
CA LYS A 23 5.82 -2.73 7.22
C LYS A 23 5.18 -2.38 5.88
N SER A 24 5.71 -2.91 4.78
CA SER A 24 5.19 -2.69 3.44
C SER A 24 3.99 -3.60 3.20
N LYS A 25 2.81 -2.99 3.05
CA LYS A 25 1.57 -3.70 2.77
C LYS A 25 0.91 -3.15 1.51
N VAL A 26 0.08 -3.95 0.88
CA VAL A 26 -0.61 -3.61 -0.36
C VAL A 26 -2.00 -3.09 -0.02
N PHE A 27 -2.22 -1.81 -0.26
CA PHE A 27 -3.54 -1.21 -0.22
C PHE A 27 -4.15 -1.25 -1.64
N LYS A 28 -5.35 -1.82 -1.79
CA LYS A 28 -6.04 -1.93 -3.09
C LYS A 28 -7.37 -1.17 -3.03
N THR A 29 -7.50 -0.13 -3.83
CA THR A 29 -8.77 0.56 -4.09
C THR A 29 -9.25 0.17 -5.48
N ASN A 30 -10.44 -0.44 -5.60
CA ASN A 30 -11.14 -0.70 -6.87
C ASN A 30 -10.41 -1.53 -7.96
N ALA A 31 -9.25 -2.11 -7.65
CA ALA A 31 -8.51 -2.93 -8.61
C ALA A 31 -9.11 -4.35 -8.72
N SER A 32 -9.57 -4.72 -9.91
CA SER A 32 -10.16 -6.03 -10.24
C SER A 32 -9.18 -7.20 -10.18
N ASN A 33 -7.87 -6.94 -10.07
CA ASN A 33 -6.85 -7.98 -10.02
C ASN A 33 -6.46 -8.38 -8.59
N ASN A 34 -6.79 -9.63 -8.23
CA ASN A 34 -6.38 -10.19 -6.95
C ASN A 34 -4.96 -10.79 -6.98
N THR A 35 -4.12 -10.40 -7.94
CA THR A 35 -2.74 -10.89 -8.00
C THR A 35 -1.96 -10.40 -6.77
N PRO A 36 -1.24 -11.30 -6.09
CA PRO A 36 -0.37 -10.92 -4.98
C PRO A 36 0.81 -10.13 -5.51
N ILE A 37 1.25 -9.13 -4.74
CA ILE A 37 2.50 -8.42 -5.01
C ILE A 37 3.58 -9.07 -4.16
N THR A 38 4.67 -9.45 -4.81
CA THR A 38 5.79 -10.13 -4.16
C THR A 38 7.03 -9.23 -4.12
N VAL A 39 7.78 -9.30 -3.03
CA VAL A 39 9.10 -8.66 -2.89
C VAL A 39 10.07 -9.72 -2.42
N LYS A 40 11.12 -9.99 -3.21
CA LYS A 40 12.09 -11.07 -2.94
C LYS A 40 11.43 -12.45 -2.75
N GLY A 41 10.37 -12.74 -3.51
CA GLY A 41 9.65 -14.02 -3.45
C GLY A 41 8.60 -14.14 -2.33
N GLU A 42 8.50 -13.17 -1.42
CA GLU A 42 7.47 -13.15 -0.38
C GLU A 42 6.31 -12.22 -0.78
N ALA A 43 5.07 -12.70 -0.64
CA ALA A 43 3.88 -11.89 -0.88
C ALA A 43 3.67 -10.87 0.24
N LEU A 44 3.40 -9.62 -0.13
CA LEU A 44 3.05 -8.57 0.82
C LEU A 44 1.59 -8.72 1.28
N GLU A 45 1.34 -8.50 2.57
CA GLU A 45 -0.01 -8.51 3.14
C GLU A 45 -0.88 -7.41 2.54
N LYS A 46 -2.17 -7.70 2.38
CA LYS A 46 -3.17 -6.70 1.96
C LYS A 46 -3.66 -5.92 3.18
N MET A 47 -3.86 -4.62 3.03
CA MET A 47 -4.56 -3.79 4.02
C MET A 47 -5.89 -3.29 3.46
N ASP A 48 -6.87 -3.16 4.36
CA ASP A 48 -8.20 -2.65 4.06
C ASP A 48 -8.36 -1.15 4.32
N SER A 49 -7.48 -0.56 5.12
CA SER A 49 -7.38 0.88 5.35
C SER A 49 -5.93 1.34 5.51
N LEU A 50 -5.66 2.60 5.14
CA LEU A 50 -4.37 3.26 5.31
C LEU A 50 -4.58 4.66 5.88
N THR A 51 -3.96 4.95 7.01
CA THR A 51 -3.92 6.32 7.54
C THR A 51 -2.70 7.04 6.97
N TYR A 52 -2.92 8.11 6.21
CA TYR A 52 -1.87 8.94 5.64
C TYR A 52 -2.09 10.40 6.03
N LEU A 53 -1.15 10.97 6.79
CA LEU A 53 -1.16 12.38 7.23
C LEU A 53 -2.49 12.84 7.87
N GLY A 54 -3.17 11.95 8.59
CA GLY A 54 -4.44 12.25 9.27
C GLY A 54 -5.69 11.90 8.47
N SER A 55 -5.57 11.58 7.18
CA SER A 55 -6.65 11.03 6.36
C SER A 55 -6.69 9.51 6.44
N ILE A 56 -7.89 8.94 6.43
CA ILE A 56 -8.12 7.49 6.39
C ILE A 56 -8.59 7.14 4.98
N LEU A 57 -7.72 6.43 4.24
CA LEU A 57 -8.07 5.87 2.95
C LEU A 57 -8.55 4.43 3.16
N ASP A 58 -9.84 4.18 2.93
CA ASP A 58 -10.43 2.84 2.99
C ASP A 58 -10.73 2.27 1.60
N ASN A 59 -10.95 0.95 1.55
CA ASN A 59 -11.29 0.26 0.31
C ASN A 59 -12.71 0.60 -0.22
N GLN A 60 -13.50 1.34 0.56
CA GLN A 60 -14.87 1.74 0.23
C GLN A 60 -14.92 3.08 -0.52
N GLY A 61 -13.77 3.75 -0.69
CA GLY A 61 -13.66 5.01 -1.41
C GLY A 61 -14.40 6.15 -0.70
N GLY A 62 -14.60 6.04 0.61
CA GLY A 62 -15.48 6.91 1.36
C GLY A 62 -14.80 8.17 1.86
N THR A 63 -15.06 9.30 1.20
CA THR A 63 -14.95 10.66 1.79
C THR A 63 -15.67 10.75 3.14
N ASP A 64 -16.62 9.85 3.41
CA ASP A 64 -17.41 9.78 4.66
C ASP A 64 -16.56 9.50 5.91
N ALA A 65 -15.49 8.69 5.80
CA ALA A 65 -14.56 8.44 6.92
C ALA A 65 -13.66 9.65 7.20
N ASP A 66 -13.18 10.32 6.14
CA ASP A 66 -12.38 11.55 6.25
C ASP A 66 -13.20 12.72 6.84
N VAL A 67 -14.48 12.86 6.44
CA VAL A 67 -15.37 13.91 6.97
C VAL A 67 -15.60 13.73 8.47
N ARG A 68 -15.80 12.50 8.96
CA ARG A 68 -16.03 12.23 10.40
C ARG A 68 -14.82 12.51 11.29
N THR A 69 -13.62 12.58 10.71
CA THR A 69 -12.37 12.88 11.44
C THR A 69 -12.07 14.39 11.45
N LEU A 70 -12.67 15.17 10.55
CA LEU A 70 -12.47 16.61 10.42
C LEU A 70 -13.47 17.46 11.23
N ILE A 71 -14.70 16.96 11.44
CA ILE A 71 -15.72 17.60 12.29
C ILE A 71 -15.83 16.85 13.62
N GLY A 72 -14.92 17.20 14.53
CA GLY A 72 -15.13 17.07 15.98
C GLY A 72 -15.86 18.30 16.51
#